data_AF-A0A6A6Z3G2-F1
#
_entry.id   AF-A0A6A6Z3G2-F1
#
_cell.length_a   1.000
_cell.length_b   1.000
_cell.length_c   1.000
_cell.angle_alpha   90.00
_cell.angle_beta   90.00
_cell.angle_gamma   90.00
#
_symmetry.space_group_name_H-M   'P 1'
#
loop_
_entity.id
_entity.type
_entity.pdbx_description
1 polymer ?
#
loop_
_entity_poly.entity_id
_entity_poly.type
_entity_poly.pdbx_seq_one_letter_code
_entity_poly.pdbx_strand_id
1 'polypeptide(L)' 'MASGSSQDSEVATILQESSGQNPPKPPFEVVKQYDPRGEWTLHRLVPSTSFVCRQCNRQKKAKLVATRHSRWDDL' A
#
# COMPACT_ATOMS: atom_id res chain seq x y z
N MET A 1 42.49 -25.24 -18.24
CA MET A 1 41.06 -25.51 -18.43
C MET A 1 40.29 -24.63 -17.46
N ALA A 2 39.58 -23.62 -17.94
CA ALA A 2 38.78 -22.71 -17.11
C ALA A 2 37.46 -23.41 -16.73
N SER A 3 37.09 -23.39 -15.44
CA SER A 3 35.76 -23.81 -14.98
C SER A 3 35.08 -22.57 -14.39
N GLY A 4 34.26 -21.94 -15.24
CA GLY A 4 33.30 -20.94 -14.80
C GLY A 4 32.02 -21.60 -14.35
N SER A 5 31.33 -20.96 -13.42
CA SER A 5 29.87 -20.73 -13.40
C SER A 5 29.43 -20.53 -11.97
N SER A 6 29.57 -19.30 -11.47
CA SER A 6 28.81 -18.85 -10.31
C SER A 6 27.38 -18.58 -10.79
N GLN A 7 26.46 -19.45 -10.37
CA GLN A 7 25.04 -19.31 -10.63
C GLN A 7 24.49 -18.16 -9.79
N ASP A 8 24.19 -17.09 -10.51
CA ASP A 8 23.15 -16.08 -10.31
C ASP A 8 22.13 -16.36 -9.18
N SER A 9 22.12 -15.47 -8.20
CA SER A 9 21.15 -15.45 -7.09
C SER A 9 20.09 -14.38 -7.37
N GLU A 10 19.09 -14.74 -8.14
CA GLU A 10 17.86 -13.96 -8.29
C GLU A 10 16.69 -14.65 -7.59
N VAL A 11 16.65 -14.49 -6.26
CA VAL A 11 15.43 -14.73 -5.49
C VAL A 11 14.62 -13.42 -5.45
N ALA A 12 14.05 -13.07 -6.59
CA ALA A 12 12.93 -12.13 -6.66
C ALA A 12 11.63 -12.94 -6.77
N THR A 13 11.31 -13.73 -5.74
CA THR A 13 9.97 -14.31 -5.64
C THR A 13 9.02 -13.25 -5.07
N ILE A 14 8.46 -12.53 -6.03
CA ILE A 14 7.28 -11.67 -5.95
C ILE A 14 6.20 -12.41 -5.14
N LEU A 15 6.00 -12.00 -3.90
CA LEU A 15 4.80 -12.35 -3.14
C LEU A 15 3.70 -11.39 -3.55
N GLN A 16 2.93 -11.71 -4.59
CA GLN A 16 1.51 -11.31 -4.60
C GLN A 16 0.71 -12.04 -5.67
N GLU A 17 0.25 -13.23 -5.33
CA GLU A 17 -0.99 -13.76 -5.91
C GLU A 17 -1.79 -14.45 -4.80
N SER A 18 -2.89 -13.80 -4.37
CA SER A 18 -3.92 -14.44 -3.54
C SER A 18 -5.25 -13.68 -3.68
N SER A 19 -6.18 -14.32 -4.39
CA SER A 19 -7.62 -14.35 -4.11
C SER A 19 -8.45 -13.06 -4.22
N GLY A 20 -9.16 -12.92 -5.35
CA GLY A 20 -10.62 -13.14 -5.37
C GLY A 20 -11.54 -12.32 -4.46
N GLN A 21 -11.10 -11.19 -3.92
CA GLN A 21 -11.99 -10.22 -3.28
C GLN A 21 -11.85 -8.93 -4.06
N ASN A 22 -12.94 -8.48 -4.70
CA ASN A 22 -13.01 -7.12 -5.24
C ASN A 22 -12.63 -6.20 -4.07
N PRO A 23 -11.40 -5.63 -4.04
CA PRO A 23 -11.00 -4.83 -2.89
C PRO A 23 -12.04 -3.72 -2.79
N PRO A 24 -12.52 -3.36 -1.58
CA PRO A 24 -13.44 -2.24 -1.43
C PRO A 24 -12.82 -1.09 -2.20
N LYS A 25 -13.48 -0.70 -3.31
CA LYS A 25 -12.95 0.30 -4.22
C LYS A 25 -12.54 1.48 -3.36
N PRO A 26 -11.27 1.92 -3.40
CA PRO A 26 -10.84 3.00 -2.55
C PRO A 26 -11.80 4.17 -2.78
N PRO A 27 -12.38 4.76 -1.70
CA PRO A 27 -13.35 5.84 -1.84
C PRO A 27 -12.71 7.10 -2.46
N PHE A 28 -11.39 7.08 -2.63
CA PHE A 28 -10.59 8.15 -3.17
C PHE A 28 -9.77 7.65 -4.36
N GLU A 29 -9.50 8.58 -5.27
CA GLU A 29 -8.60 8.33 -6.40
C GLU A 29 -7.15 8.37 -5.92
N VAL A 30 -6.47 7.22 -5.95
CA VAL A 30 -5.09 7.05 -5.48
C VAL A 30 -4.12 7.21 -6.66
N VAL A 31 -3.19 8.16 -6.54
CA VAL A 31 -2.07 8.38 -7.48
C VAL A 31 -0.99 7.34 -7.29
N LYS A 32 -0.64 7.07 -6.04
CA LYS A 32 0.50 6.24 -5.69
C LYS A 32 0.27 5.54 -4.37
N GLN A 33 0.51 4.23 -4.36
CA GLN A 33 0.63 3.43 -3.16
C GLN A 33 2.11 3.26 -2.82
N TYR A 34 2.46 3.37 -1.54
CA TYR A 34 3.80 3.08 -1.04
C TYR A 34 3.86 1.67 -0.47
N ASP A 35 5.07 1.13 -0.33
CA ASP A 35 5.26 -0.19 0.29
C ASP A 35 4.69 -0.22 1.71
N PRO A 36 3.97 -1.30 2.06
CA PRO A 36 3.39 -1.45 3.39
C PRO A 36 4.49 -1.53 4.46
N ARG A 37 4.23 -0.89 5.61
CA ARG A 37 5.07 -0.92 6.80
C ARG A 37 4.29 -1.59 7.93
N GLY A 38 4.51 -2.90 8.08
CA GLY A 38 3.71 -3.74 8.97
C GLY A 38 2.25 -3.78 8.50
N GLU A 39 1.33 -3.33 9.36
CA GLU A 39 -0.10 -3.30 9.04
C GLU A 39 -0.54 -2.05 8.27
N TRP A 40 0.36 -1.07 8.10
CA TRP A 40 0.02 0.24 7.53
C TRP A 40 0.49 0.35 6.09
N THR A 41 -0.42 0.80 5.23
CA THR A 41 -0.10 1.16 3.84
C THR A 41 -0.38 2.65 3.64
N LEU A 42 0.60 3.38 3.12
CA LEU A 42 0.43 4.80 2.80
C LEU A 42 -0.02 4.95 1.35
N HIS A 43 -1.02 5.79 1.13
CA HIS A 43 -1.58 6.12 -0.18
C HIS A 43 -1.51 7.63 -0.41
N ARG A 44 -1.11 8.03 -1.61
CA ARG A 44 -1.17 9.40 -2.10
C ARG A 44 -2.37 9.56 -3.01
N LEU A 45 -3.26 10.48 -2.68
CA LEU A 45 -4.49 10.79 -3.42
C LEU A 45 -4.27 11.86 -4.49
N VAL A 46 -5.15 11.89 -5.49
CA VAL A 46 -5.18 12.91 -6.55
C VAL A 46 -5.61 14.27 -5.94
N PRO A 47 -6.86 14.42 -5.45
CA PRO A 47 -7.26 15.61 -4.70
C PRO A 47 -6.87 15.51 -3.22
N SER A 48 -6.76 16.65 -2.55
CA SER A 48 -6.74 16.69 -1.08
C SER A 48 -8.14 16.36 -0.57
N THR A 49 -8.31 15.23 0.10
CA THR A 49 -9.62 14.80 0.63
C THR A 49 -9.70 15.09 2.12
N SER A 50 -10.91 15.39 2.57
CA SER A 50 -11.20 15.52 3.99
C SER A 50 -11.58 14.15 4.54
N PHE A 51 -10.89 13.69 5.58
CA PHE A 51 -11.19 12.45 6.29
C PHE A 51 -11.02 12.67 7.79
N VAL A 52 -11.71 11.86 8.59
CA VAL A 52 -11.46 11.81 10.04
C VAL A 52 -10.39 10.77 10.26
N CYS A 53 -9.32 11.13 10.96
CA CYS A 53 -8.32 10.16 11.37
C CYS A 53 -8.71 9.54 12.71
N ARG A 54 -8.96 8.23 12.75
CA ARG A 54 -9.37 7.43 13.91
C ARG A 54 -8.31 7.38 15.00
N GLN A 55 -7.04 7.49 14.62
CA GLN A 55 -5.94 7.47 15.59
C GLN A 55 -5.91 8.74 16.46
N CYS A 56 -6.18 9.91 15.86
CA CYS A 56 -6.19 11.18 16.59
C CYS A 56 -7.59 11.77 16.80
N ASN A 57 -8.64 11.13 16.27
CA ASN A 57 -10.04 11.57 16.23
C ASN A 57 -10.22 13.03 15.78
N ARG A 58 -9.51 13.42 14.72
CA ARG A 58 -9.60 14.77 14.16
C ARG A 58 -9.86 14.72 12.67
N GLN A 59 -10.66 15.66 12.18
CA GLN A 59 -10.79 15.90 10.76
C GLN A 59 -9.49 16.46 10.21
N LYS A 60 -9.01 15.87 9.11
CA LYS A 60 -7.82 16.27 8.37
C LYS A 60 -8.20 16.45 6.92
N LYS A 61 -7.55 17.38 6.23
CA LYS A 61 -7.62 17.51 4.78
C LYS A 61 -6.22 17.32 4.22
N ALA A 62 -5.98 16.22 3.51
CA ALA A 62 -4.65 15.88 3.01
C ALA A 62 -4.70 15.06 1.72
N LYS A 63 -3.57 15.01 1.02
CA LYS A 63 -3.34 14.09 -0.11
C LYS A 63 -2.69 12.78 0.32
N LEU A 64 -2.37 12.63 1.59
CA LEU A 64 -1.72 11.43 2.14
C LEU A 64 -2.65 10.80 3.15
N VAL A 65 -2.93 9.53 2.95
CA VAL A 65 -3.85 8.74 3.76
C VAL A 65 -3.21 7.40 4.06
N ALA A 66 -3.17 7.02 5.32
CA ALA A 66 -2.67 5.71 5.74
C ALA A 66 -3.86 4.80 6.04
N THR A 67 -3.89 3.62 5.43
CA THR A 67 -4.88 2.57 5.70
C THR A 67 -4.24 1.47 6.53
N ARG A 68 -4.99 0.88 7.46
CA ARG A 68 -4.57 -0.33 8.18
C ARG A 68 -5.19 -1.56 7.54
N HIS A 69 -4.40 -2.61 7.28
CA HIS A 69 -4.83 -3.84 6.60
C HIS A 69 -5.56 -3.57 5.27
N SER A 70 -5.16 -2.52 4.54
CA SER A 70 -5.82 -2.08 3.30
C SER A 70 -7.31 -1.69 3.46
N ARG A 71 -7.76 -1.41 4.69
CA ARG A 71 -9.12 -0.95 4.99
C ARG A 71 -9.18 0.57 4.98
N TRP A 72 -10.09 1.12 4.18
CA TRP A 72 -10.35 2.56 4.06
C TRP A 72 -11.40 3.07 5.06
N ASP A 73 -12.02 2.19 5.83
CA ASP A 73 -13.02 2.54 6.85
C ASP A 73 -12.37 2.99 8.18
N ASP A 74 -11.09 2.63 8.38
CA ASP A 74 -10.32 2.79 9.62
C ASP A 74 -9.26 3.91 9.54
N LEU A 75 -9.47 4.92 8.69
CA LEU A 75 -8.55 6.06 8.47
C LEU A 75 -8.37 6.93 9.70
#